data_AF-A0A8H7D9N8-F1
#
_entry.id   AF-A0A8H7D9N8-F1
#
_cell.length_a   1.000
_cell.length_b   1.000
_cell.length_c   1.000
_cell.angle_alpha   90.00
_cell.angle_beta   90.00
_cell.angle_gamma   90.00
#
_symmetry.space_group_name_H-M   'P 1'
#
loop_
_entity.id
_entity.type
_entity.pdbx_description
1 polymer ?
#
loop_
_entity_poly.entity_id
_entity_poly.type
_entity_poly.pdbx_seq_one_letter_code
_entity_poly.pdbx_strand_id
1 'polypeptide(L)'
;MIRAFLATLACALAARALSDSSIAIQDVTSGLWIVSYAAATNLAPLGTSVTQATIFDVAQLATGAFEVLNYETHQFMTADSSGTAPVASTRSQAGTDEKFFFIQTGTNTYIIQANSNGLYLQTIGGAIYNNATEAGASVYTVVTQTAPVTNAEGTLGEVFIEDVASSLYVTVSGSSALVPTTSVRASGAIFKLNGDTLTTIEYLTTGEFVTATMPGNQPLTATAVTPSAWEEYSVFFLSSGRYAIKANSNGLYLQTTSAGIVNSAFSQASGSVYNLVNANPGRR
;
A
#
# COMPACT_ATOMS: atom_id res chain seq x y z
N MET A 1 -33.80 6.30 23.24
CA MET A 1 -33.82 5.35 22.11
C MET A 1 -33.17 5.90 20.84
N ILE A 2 -33.45 7.13 20.39
CA ILE A 2 -32.89 7.69 19.14
C ILE A 2 -31.35 7.82 19.13
N ARG A 3 -30.73 8.17 20.27
CA ARG A 3 -29.25 8.28 20.37
C ARG A 3 -28.52 6.93 20.30
N ALA A 4 -29.14 5.85 20.78
CA ALA A 4 -28.56 4.51 20.68
C ALA A 4 -28.60 4.00 19.23
N PHE A 5 -29.71 4.24 18.53
CA PHE A 5 -29.89 3.84 17.13
C PHE A 5 -28.95 4.58 16.17
N LEU A 6 -28.69 5.87 16.41
CA LEU A 6 -27.72 6.65 15.63
C LEU A 6 -26.27 6.19 15.84
N ALA A 7 -25.91 5.77 17.06
CA ALA A 7 -24.57 5.22 17.34
C ALA A 7 -24.35 3.86 16.68
N THR A 8 -25.37 2.98 16.65
CA THR A 8 -25.30 1.69 15.95
C THR A 8 -25.23 1.87 14.44
N LEU A 9 -25.96 2.83 13.88
CA LEU A 9 -25.95 3.12 12.45
C LEU A 9 -24.61 3.73 12.00
N ALA A 10 -24.01 4.62 12.80
CA ALA A 10 -22.69 5.21 12.51
C ALA A 10 -21.56 4.17 12.57
N CYS A 11 -21.60 3.28 13.58
CA CYS A 11 -20.63 2.19 13.70
C CYS A 11 -20.73 1.20 12.51
N ALA A 12 -21.95 0.87 12.06
CA ALA A 12 -22.17 0.02 10.89
C ALA A 12 -21.76 0.69 9.57
N LEU A 13 -21.93 2.01 9.43
CA LEU A 13 -21.57 2.75 8.21
C LEU A 13 -20.05 2.89 8.03
N ALA A 14 -19.30 2.99 9.12
CA ALA A 14 -17.85 3.14 9.08
C ALA A 14 -17.09 1.81 8.94
N ALA A 15 -17.59 0.72 9.50
CA ALA A 15 -17.09 -0.62 9.15
C ALA A 15 -17.22 -0.86 7.63
N ARG A 16 -18.29 -0.35 7.00
CA ARG A 16 -18.47 -0.35 5.55
C ARG A 16 -17.53 0.58 4.77
N ALA A 17 -16.81 1.48 5.44
CA ALA A 17 -15.80 2.34 4.80
C ALA A 17 -14.41 1.70 4.78
N LEU A 18 -14.18 0.66 5.60
CA LEU A 18 -12.96 -0.13 5.60
C LEU A 18 -13.08 -1.38 4.72
N SER A 19 -14.29 -1.84 4.38
CA SER A 19 -14.49 -3.06 3.62
C SER A 19 -13.75 -3.01 2.28
N ASP A 20 -12.97 -4.05 2.01
CA ASP A 20 -12.24 -4.29 0.76
C ASP A 20 -11.30 -3.14 0.39
N SER A 21 -10.63 -2.58 1.40
CA SER A 21 -9.66 -1.50 1.27
C SER A 21 -8.27 -1.93 1.76
N SER A 22 -7.22 -1.29 1.25
CA SER A 22 -5.93 -1.33 1.94
C SER A 22 -5.91 -0.29 3.04
N ILE A 23 -5.23 -0.56 4.15
CA ILE A 23 -5.17 0.31 5.32
C ILE A 23 -3.75 0.37 5.88
N ALA A 24 -3.46 1.47 6.57
CA ALA A 24 -2.36 1.57 7.51
C ALA A 24 -2.92 1.87 8.91
N ILE A 25 -2.26 1.34 9.93
CA ILE A 25 -2.71 1.44 11.33
C ILE A 25 -1.68 2.24 12.12
N GLN A 26 -2.13 3.22 12.89
CA GLN A 26 -1.31 4.01 13.81
C GLN A 26 -1.82 3.83 15.23
N ASP A 27 -0.91 3.57 16.17
CA ASP A 27 -1.24 3.62 17.59
C ASP A 27 -1.42 5.07 18.04
N VAL A 28 -2.59 5.41 18.57
CA VAL A 28 -2.93 6.81 18.90
C VAL A 28 -2.05 7.35 20.04
N THR A 29 -1.74 6.51 21.03
CA THR A 29 -1.01 6.93 22.23
C THR A 29 0.43 7.32 21.90
N SER A 30 1.13 6.48 21.13
CA SER A 30 2.51 6.73 20.72
C SER A 30 2.63 7.63 19.50
N GLY A 31 1.59 7.71 18.67
CA GLY A 31 1.64 8.35 17.35
C GLY A 31 2.47 7.56 16.33
N LEU A 32 2.89 6.33 16.66
CA LEU A 32 3.70 5.50 15.80
C LEU A 32 2.83 4.55 14.97
N TRP A 33 3.28 4.29 13.75
CA TRP A 33 2.66 3.42 12.77
C TRP A 33 3.06 1.98 13.00
N ILE A 34 2.09 1.08 12.84
CA ILE A 34 2.29 -0.35 13.01
C ILE A 34 3.12 -0.88 11.85
N VAL A 35 4.20 -1.57 12.18
CA VAL A 35 5.12 -2.21 11.23
C VAL A 35 5.29 -3.67 11.57
N SER A 36 5.49 -4.47 10.54
CA SER A 36 6.06 -5.81 10.56
C SER A 36 7.45 -5.73 9.95
N TYR A 37 8.42 -6.47 10.49
CA TYR A 37 9.80 -6.43 9.99
C TYR A 37 10.32 -7.84 9.75
N ALA A 38 11.17 -8.02 8.74
CA ALA A 38 11.66 -9.34 8.34
C ALA A 38 12.41 -10.09 9.46
N ALA A 39 12.98 -9.38 10.44
CA ALA A 39 13.69 -9.97 11.57
C ALA A 39 12.80 -10.40 12.76
N ALA A 40 11.53 -9.97 12.82
CA ALA A 40 10.51 -10.55 13.69
C ALA A 40 9.12 -10.26 13.12
N THR A 41 8.34 -11.31 12.89
CA THR A 41 7.00 -11.25 12.27
C THR A 41 5.96 -10.50 13.11
N ASN A 42 6.30 -10.13 14.35
CA ASN A 42 5.43 -9.41 15.27
C ASN A 42 5.13 -7.99 14.79
N LEU A 43 3.92 -7.53 15.06
CA LEU A 43 3.50 -6.17 14.79
C LEU A 43 3.89 -5.25 15.95
N ALA A 44 4.53 -4.14 15.61
CA ALA A 44 5.02 -3.16 16.59
C ALA A 44 4.79 -1.72 16.10
N PRO A 45 4.44 -0.78 16.98
CA PRO A 45 4.34 0.64 16.65
C PRO A 45 5.73 1.26 16.64
N LEU A 46 6.42 1.18 15.49
CA LEU A 46 7.78 1.71 15.32
C LEU A 46 7.87 2.76 14.20
N GLY A 47 6.91 2.76 13.28
CA GLY A 47 6.93 3.67 12.14
C GLY A 47 6.68 5.11 12.59
N THR A 48 7.54 6.03 12.19
CA THR A 48 7.40 7.47 12.51
C THR A 48 6.59 8.23 11.46
N SER A 49 6.23 7.58 10.37
CA SER A 49 5.36 8.10 9.30
C SER A 49 4.50 6.98 8.74
N VAL A 50 3.38 7.36 8.10
CA VAL A 50 2.45 6.43 7.43
C VAL A 50 3.12 5.56 6.37
N THR A 51 4.30 5.96 5.90
CA THR A 51 4.98 5.29 4.79
C THR A 51 6.01 4.28 5.23
N GLN A 52 6.32 4.27 6.53
CA GLN A 52 6.98 3.16 7.19
C GLN A 52 5.97 2.10 7.65
N ALA A 53 4.67 2.40 7.62
CA ALA A 53 3.62 1.49 8.07
C ALA A 53 3.57 0.23 7.21
N THR A 54 3.28 -0.91 7.85
CA THR A 54 2.79 -2.08 7.13
C THR A 54 1.42 -1.77 6.57
N ILE A 55 1.26 -2.04 5.28
CA ILE A 55 -0.02 -1.95 4.59
C ILE A 55 -0.74 -3.28 4.76
N PHE A 56 -2.02 -3.21 5.12
CA PHE A 56 -2.89 -4.38 5.22
C PHE A 56 -4.06 -4.26 4.26
N ASP A 57 -4.35 -5.31 3.50
CA ASP A 57 -5.63 -5.45 2.84
C ASP A 57 -6.65 -5.99 3.85
N VAL A 58 -7.84 -5.39 3.90
CA VAL A 58 -8.90 -5.83 4.78
C VAL A 58 -10.15 -6.25 4.02
N ALA A 59 -10.65 -7.44 4.31
CA ALA A 59 -11.87 -7.97 3.72
C ALA A 59 -12.92 -8.18 4.83
N GLN A 60 -14.13 -7.62 4.64
CA GLN A 60 -15.20 -7.78 5.62
C GLN A 60 -15.96 -9.09 5.37
N LEU A 61 -16.06 -9.91 6.39
CA LEU A 61 -16.83 -11.16 6.36
C LEU A 61 -18.31 -10.89 6.64
N ALA A 62 -19.17 -11.83 6.24
CA ALA A 62 -20.61 -11.80 6.54
C ALA A 62 -20.91 -11.76 8.06
N THR A 63 -19.98 -12.20 8.90
CA THR A 63 -20.06 -12.13 10.36
C THR A 63 -19.80 -10.72 10.91
N GLY A 64 -19.35 -9.78 10.08
CA GLY A 64 -18.92 -8.44 10.48
C GLY A 64 -17.46 -8.36 10.94
N ALA A 65 -16.78 -9.50 11.11
CA ALA A 65 -15.33 -9.54 11.34
C ALA A 65 -14.56 -9.21 10.05
N PHE A 66 -13.32 -8.77 10.20
CA PHE A 66 -12.40 -8.51 9.11
C PHE A 66 -11.28 -9.55 9.13
N GLU A 67 -10.92 -10.03 7.95
CA GLU A 67 -9.61 -10.64 7.72
C GLU A 67 -8.64 -9.51 7.36
N VAL A 68 -7.43 -9.54 7.95
CA VAL A 68 -6.44 -8.47 7.83
C VAL A 68 -5.15 -9.08 7.27
N LEU A 69 -4.89 -8.88 5.99
CA LEU A 69 -3.79 -9.49 5.25
C LEU A 69 -2.64 -8.49 5.08
N ASN A 70 -1.42 -8.83 5.50
CA ASN A 70 -0.25 -8.02 5.20
C ASN A 70 -0.02 -8.01 3.68
N TYR A 71 -0.05 -6.82 3.09
CA TYR A 71 0.04 -6.62 1.65
C TYR A 71 1.34 -7.18 1.05
N GLU A 72 2.47 -6.98 1.75
CA GLU A 72 3.79 -7.33 1.24
C GLU A 72 4.11 -8.83 1.42
N THR A 73 3.77 -9.40 2.57
CA THR A 73 4.11 -10.80 2.87
C THR A 73 3.03 -11.80 2.49
N HIS A 74 1.82 -11.33 2.15
CA HIS A 74 0.63 -12.15 1.96
C HIS A 74 0.36 -13.10 3.15
N GLN A 75 0.68 -12.63 4.36
CA GLN A 75 0.39 -13.33 5.60
C GLN A 75 -0.63 -12.55 6.42
N PHE A 76 -1.63 -13.26 6.95
CA PHE A 76 -2.64 -12.67 7.80
C PHE A 76 -2.04 -12.21 9.12
N MET A 77 -2.50 -11.04 9.59
CA MET A 77 -2.41 -10.64 10.98
C MET A 77 -3.07 -11.73 11.83
N THR A 78 -2.33 -12.29 12.76
CA THR A 78 -2.71 -13.44 13.58
C THR A 78 -2.62 -13.04 15.03
N ALA A 79 -3.74 -13.11 15.73
CA ALA A 79 -3.81 -13.00 17.17
C ALA A 79 -3.33 -14.30 17.84
N ASP A 80 -2.77 -14.20 19.04
CA ASP A 80 -2.52 -15.39 19.85
C ASP A 80 -3.76 -15.72 20.66
N SER A 81 -4.37 -16.89 20.46
CA SER A 81 -5.53 -17.35 21.22
C SER A 81 -5.38 -17.24 22.75
N SER A 82 -4.15 -17.35 23.28
CA SER A 82 -3.88 -17.18 24.71
C SER A 82 -3.60 -15.74 25.15
N GLY A 83 -3.36 -14.82 24.21
CA GLY A 83 -2.98 -13.43 24.44
C GLY A 83 -1.61 -13.26 25.11
N THR A 84 -0.75 -14.28 25.10
CA THR A 84 0.58 -14.26 25.73
C THR A 84 1.68 -13.87 24.74
N ALA A 85 1.50 -14.15 23.46
CA ALA A 85 2.39 -13.73 22.39
C ALA A 85 1.86 -12.46 21.68
N PRO A 86 2.76 -11.63 21.13
CA PRO A 86 2.34 -10.52 20.29
C PRO A 86 1.57 -10.96 19.05
N VAL A 87 0.69 -10.08 18.58
CA VAL A 87 0.05 -10.20 17.26
C VAL A 87 1.12 -10.11 16.18
N ALA A 88 1.04 -10.98 15.18
CA ALA A 88 2.07 -11.11 14.15
C ALA A 88 1.46 -11.41 12.79
N SER A 89 2.11 -11.04 11.69
CA SER A 89 1.70 -11.51 10.35
C SER A 89 2.40 -12.84 10.07
N THR A 90 1.71 -13.98 10.19
CA THR A 90 2.40 -15.31 10.16
C THR A 90 1.71 -16.42 9.38
N ARG A 91 0.42 -16.28 9.04
CA ARG A 91 -0.35 -17.37 8.42
C ARG A 91 -0.73 -17.05 6.98
N SER A 92 -0.61 -18.03 6.08
CA SER A 92 -1.04 -17.89 4.68
C SER A 92 -2.52 -18.25 4.44
N GLN A 93 -3.24 -18.65 5.50
CA GLN A 93 -4.67 -18.97 5.46
C GLN A 93 -5.35 -18.42 6.71
N ALA A 94 -6.54 -17.86 6.55
CA ALA A 94 -7.32 -17.29 7.64
C ALA A 94 -8.10 -18.37 8.41
N GLY A 95 -7.97 -18.35 9.73
CA GLY A 95 -8.74 -19.13 10.70
C GLY A 95 -9.49 -18.23 11.67
N THR A 96 -9.69 -18.69 12.90
CA THR A 96 -10.33 -17.89 13.96
C THR A 96 -9.41 -16.77 14.46
N ASP A 97 -8.09 -17.03 14.45
CA ASP A 97 -7.05 -16.16 15.00
C ASP A 97 -6.72 -14.97 14.08
N GLU A 98 -7.11 -15.06 12.81
CA GLU A 98 -6.89 -14.03 11.79
C GLU A 98 -8.07 -13.06 11.61
N LYS A 99 -9.08 -13.17 12.49
CA LYS A 99 -10.32 -12.40 12.40
C LYS A 99 -10.38 -11.34 13.49
N PHE A 100 -10.72 -10.11 13.10
CA PHE A 100 -10.76 -8.97 14.01
C PHE A 100 -12.03 -8.15 13.80
N PHE A 101 -12.55 -7.55 14.87
CA PHE A 101 -13.62 -6.56 14.79
C PHE A 101 -13.03 -5.16 14.98
N PHE A 102 -13.28 -4.28 14.02
CA PHE A 102 -12.91 -2.87 14.08
C PHE A 102 -14.10 -2.06 14.59
N ILE A 103 -14.04 -1.65 15.86
CA ILE A 103 -15.11 -0.94 16.56
C ILE A 103 -14.78 0.56 16.53
N GLN A 104 -15.51 1.32 15.73
CA GLN A 104 -15.23 2.74 15.57
C GLN A 104 -15.55 3.54 16.85
N THR A 105 -14.62 4.41 17.26
CA THR A 105 -14.76 5.30 18.42
C THR A 105 -14.80 6.79 18.06
N GLY A 106 -14.39 7.14 16.84
CA GLY A 106 -14.33 8.51 16.34
C GLY A 106 -13.95 8.55 14.86
N THR A 107 -13.66 9.75 14.34
CA THR A 107 -13.24 9.92 12.94
C THR A 107 -11.94 9.15 12.69
N ASN A 108 -12.01 8.08 11.91
CA ASN A 108 -10.89 7.17 11.60
C ASN A 108 -10.23 6.50 12.81
N THR A 109 -10.82 6.57 14.01
CA THR A 109 -10.28 5.91 15.21
C THR A 109 -11.09 4.69 15.60
N TYR A 110 -10.41 3.62 15.96
CA TYR A 110 -10.98 2.31 16.21
C TYR A 110 -10.37 1.64 17.45
N ILE A 111 -11.18 0.85 18.13
CA ILE A 111 -10.73 -0.22 19.01
C ILE A 111 -10.75 -1.50 18.17
N ILE A 112 -9.73 -2.35 18.30
CA ILE A 112 -9.65 -3.60 17.56
C ILE A 112 -9.81 -4.76 18.54
N GLN A 113 -10.75 -5.66 18.28
CA GLN A 113 -11.02 -6.85 19.09
C GLN A 113 -10.64 -8.10 18.31
N ALA A 114 -9.87 -9.01 18.93
CA ALA A 114 -9.54 -10.30 18.34
C ALA A 114 -10.71 -11.28 18.48
N ASN A 115 -11.07 -11.96 17.40
CA ASN A 115 -12.14 -12.96 17.41
C ASN A 115 -11.74 -14.25 18.14
N SER A 116 -10.44 -14.55 18.24
CA SER A 116 -9.92 -15.77 18.89
C SER A 116 -10.26 -15.91 20.35
N ASN A 117 -10.16 -14.82 21.11
CA ASN A 117 -10.37 -14.81 22.55
C ASN A 117 -11.34 -13.71 23.02
N GLY A 118 -11.86 -12.89 22.10
CA GLY A 118 -12.79 -11.81 22.41
C GLY A 118 -12.15 -10.64 23.17
N LEU A 119 -10.82 -10.62 23.31
CA LEU A 119 -10.09 -9.56 23.99
C LEU A 119 -9.66 -8.47 22.99
N TYR A 120 -9.33 -7.30 23.52
CA TYR A 120 -8.95 -6.14 22.73
C TYR A 120 -7.44 -6.12 22.47
N LEU A 121 -7.06 -5.54 21.35
CA LEU A 121 -5.67 -5.21 21.08
C LEU A 121 -5.22 -4.09 22.02
N GLN A 122 -4.02 -4.24 22.56
CA GLN A 122 -3.31 -3.20 23.28
C GLN A 122 -1.84 -3.16 22.93
N THR A 123 -1.29 -1.95 22.92
CA THR A 123 0.13 -1.70 22.74
C THR A 123 0.82 -1.67 24.10
N ILE A 124 1.67 -2.65 24.38
CA ILE A 124 2.46 -2.71 25.62
C ILE A 124 3.88 -3.17 25.31
N GLY A 125 4.87 -2.49 25.91
CA GLY A 125 6.27 -2.89 25.80
C GLY A 125 6.84 -2.85 24.37
N GLY A 126 6.24 -2.02 23.50
CA GLY A 126 6.66 -1.89 22.10
C GLY A 126 6.11 -2.96 21.16
N ALA A 127 5.13 -3.76 21.60
CA ALA A 127 4.44 -4.74 20.76
C ALA A 127 2.92 -4.67 20.96
N ILE A 128 2.17 -5.25 20.02
CA ILE A 128 0.72 -5.35 20.10
C ILE A 128 0.33 -6.72 20.64
N TYR A 129 -0.54 -6.77 21.63
CA TYR A 129 -1.08 -8.00 22.21
C TYR A 129 -2.61 -7.99 22.17
N ASN A 130 -3.24 -9.15 21.99
CA ASN A 130 -4.69 -9.32 22.11
C ASN A 130 -5.10 -9.83 23.51
N ASN A 131 -4.73 -9.10 24.55
CA ASN A 131 -4.97 -9.49 25.95
C ASN A 131 -5.59 -8.39 26.83
N ALA A 132 -6.03 -7.27 26.24
CA ALA A 132 -6.77 -6.27 26.99
C ALA A 132 -8.20 -6.72 27.28
N THR A 133 -8.62 -6.62 28.54
CA THR A 133 -9.99 -6.86 28.97
C THR A 133 -10.87 -5.62 28.85
N GLU A 134 -10.25 -4.43 28.83
CA GLU A 134 -10.95 -3.15 28.73
C GLU A 134 -10.96 -2.64 27.29
N ALA A 135 -12.16 -2.35 26.78
CA ALA A 135 -12.31 -1.69 25.49
C ALA A 135 -11.65 -0.30 25.54
N GLY A 136 -10.71 -0.03 24.64
CA GLY A 136 -9.98 1.23 24.60
C GLY A 136 -8.67 1.26 25.38
N ALA A 137 -8.19 0.11 25.89
CA ALA A 137 -6.82 -0.02 26.39
C ALA A 137 -5.77 0.47 25.38
N SER A 138 -6.06 0.33 24.09
CA SER A 138 -5.45 1.13 23.03
C SER A 138 -6.50 1.54 22.00
N VAL A 139 -6.26 2.68 21.37
CA VAL A 139 -7.05 3.19 20.25
C VAL A 139 -6.12 3.34 19.07
N TYR A 140 -6.62 2.99 17.89
CA TYR A 140 -5.84 3.00 16.66
C TYR A 140 -6.48 3.95 15.65
N THR A 141 -5.69 4.80 15.03
CA THR A 141 -6.10 5.50 13.81
C THR A 141 -5.92 4.53 12.65
N VAL A 142 -6.98 4.30 11.88
CA VAL A 142 -6.94 3.49 10.66
C VAL A 142 -7.18 4.41 9.48
N VAL A 143 -6.19 4.48 8.60
CA VAL A 143 -6.29 5.26 7.37
C VAL A 143 -6.37 4.32 6.19
N THR A 144 -7.34 4.54 5.31
CA THR A 144 -7.37 3.85 4.03
C THR A 144 -6.17 4.28 3.20
N GLN A 145 -5.42 3.30 2.73
CA GLN A 145 -4.41 3.44 1.70
C GLN A 145 -5.03 2.93 0.40
N THR A 146 -4.70 3.53 -0.73
CA THR A 146 -5.12 2.93 -1.99
C THR A 146 -4.30 1.66 -2.22
N ALA A 147 -4.96 0.54 -2.46
CA ALA A 147 -4.28 -0.69 -2.87
C ALA A 147 -3.45 -0.45 -4.14
N PRO A 148 -2.36 -1.21 -4.33
CA PRO A 148 -1.78 -1.32 -5.65
C PRO A 148 -2.79 -1.82 -6.67
N VAL A 149 -2.78 -1.18 -7.82
CA VAL A 149 -3.56 -1.53 -8.99
C VAL A 149 -3.09 -2.91 -9.45
N THR A 150 -4.03 -3.84 -9.58
CA THR A 150 -3.79 -5.11 -10.25
C THR A 150 -4.17 -4.99 -11.74
N ASN A 151 -3.58 -5.83 -12.60
CA ASN A 151 -3.95 -5.87 -14.02
C ASN A 151 -5.43 -6.26 -14.24
N ALA A 152 -6.12 -6.79 -13.22
CA ALA A 152 -7.51 -7.23 -13.28
C ALA A 152 -8.50 -6.10 -13.67
N GLU A 153 -8.14 -4.83 -13.44
CA GLU A 153 -8.98 -3.69 -13.83
C GLU A 153 -8.75 -3.20 -15.27
N GLY A 154 -7.80 -3.79 -16.02
CA GLY A 154 -7.45 -3.35 -17.38
C GLY A 154 -6.82 -1.94 -17.44
N THR A 155 -6.47 -1.40 -16.27
CA THR A 155 -5.82 -0.09 -16.07
C THR A 155 -4.34 -0.12 -16.48
N LEU A 156 -3.72 -1.28 -16.35
CA LEU A 156 -2.32 -1.54 -16.69
C LEU A 156 -2.23 -2.21 -18.07
N GLY A 157 -1.08 -2.04 -18.75
CA GLY A 157 -0.87 -2.42 -20.14
C GLY A 157 0.03 -1.43 -20.86
N GLU A 158 -0.19 -1.19 -22.15
CA GLU A 158 0.54 -0.17 -22.91
C GLU A 158 0.02 1.24 -22.55
N VAL A 159 0.88 2.07 -21.97
CA VAL A 159 0.52 3.38 -21.43
C VAL A 159 1.55 4.44 -21.79
N PHE A 160 1.10 5.69 -21.82
CA PHE A 160 1.95 6.85 -21.59
C PHE A 160 1.95 7.15 -20.10
N ILE A 161 3.14 7.33 -19.53
CA ILE A 161 3.30 7.80 -18.15
C ILE A 161 3.44 9.32 -18.23
N GLU A 162 2.50 10.07 -17.66
CA GLU A 162 2.56 11.53 -17.59
C GLU A 162 2.93 11.95 -16.18
N ASP A 163 3.97 12.77 -16.02
CA ASP A 163 4.25 13.44 -14.75
C ASP A 163 3.26 14.59 -14.54
N VAL A 164 2.44 14.51 -13.50
CA VAL A 164 1.35 15.48 -13.27
C VAL A 164 1.88 16.88 -13.00
N ALA A 165 3.04 17.01 -12.35
CA ALA A 165 3.60 18.31 -12.00
C ALA A 165 4.06 19.10 -13.23
N SER A 166 4.71 18.44 -14.18
CA SER A 166 5.21 19.05 -15.42
C SER A 166 4.22 18.98 -16.59
N SER A 167 3.20 18.12 -16.53
CA SER A 167 2.32 17.78 -17.66
C SER A 167 3.11 17.27 -18.88
N LEU A 168 4.24 16.61 -18.62
CA LEU A 168 5.08 15.99 -19.65
C LEU A 168 5.00 14.47 -19.53
N TYR A 169 4.92 13.82 -20.68
CA TYR A 169 5.10 12.39 -20.83
C TYR A 169 6.57 12.01 -20.65
N VAL A 170 6.76 10.92 -19.93
CA VAL A 170 8.05 10.27 -19.68
C VAL A 170 8.56 9.68 -20.99
N THR A 171 9.85 9.88 -21.23
CA THR A 171 10.61 9.32 -22.36
C THR A 171 11.90 8.71 -21.83
N VAL A 172 12.59 7.94 -22.66
CA VAL A 172 13.93 7.45 -22.38
C VAL A 172 14.95 8.32 -23.11
N SER A 173 15.87 8.94 -22.37
CA SER A 173 16.92 9.80 -22.92
C SER A 173 18.01 9.00 -23.63
N GLY A 174 18.95 9.69 -24.29
CA GLY A 174 20.11 9.03 -24.91
C GLY A 174 21.06 8.32 -23.94
N SER A 175 20.94 8.59 -22.63
CA SER A 175 21.65 7.86 -21.56
C SER A 175 20.80 6.75 -20.93
N SER A 176 19.75 6.32 -21.62
CA SER A 176 18.73 5.35 -21.15
C SER A 176 17.92 5.79 -19.93
N ALA A 177 18.04 7.05 -19.49
CA ALA A 177 17.37 7.53 -18.29
C ALA A 177 15.92 7.90 -18.56
N LEU A 178 15.03 7.64 -17.59
CA LEU A 178 13.63 8.07 -17.65
C LEU A 178 13.53 9.56 -17.30
N VAL A 179 13.04 10.35 -18.26
CA VAL A 179 12.91 11.80 -18.13
C VAL A 179 11.57 12.26 -18.73
N PRO A 180 10.76 13.05 -18.03
CA PRO A 180 9.63 13.75 -18.63
C PRO A 180 10.13 14.84 -19.59
N THR A 181 9.85 14.72 -20.89
CA THR A 181 10.41 15.65 -21.90
C THR A 181 9.41 16.20 -22.91
N THR A 182 8.26 15.55 -23.11
CA THR A 182 7.35 15.88 -24.20
C THR A 182 5.92 16.02 -23.72
N SER A 183 5.19 17.02 -24.20
CA SER A 183 3.74 17.16 -23.96
C SER A 183 2.89 16.38 -24.98
N VAL A 184 3.54 15.66 -25.90
CA VAL A 184 2.88 14.90 -26.97
C VAL A 184 3.02 13.41 -26.74
N ARG A 185 1.91 12.68 -26.90
CA ARG A 185 1.86 11.21 -26.92
C ARG A 185 2.57 10.68 -28.16
N ALA A 186 3.86 10.41 -28.04
CA ALA A 186 4.72 9.93 -29.13
C ALA A 186 5.11 8.46 -28.93
N SER A 187 5.42 7.73 -30.00
CA SER A 187 5.78 6.30 -29.92
C SER A 187 6.97 6.02 -28.99
N GLY A 188 7.93 6.97 -28.88
CA GLY A 188 9.06 6.89 -27.95
C GLY A 188 8.74 7.20 -26.48
N ALA A 189 7.46 7.28 -26.12
CA ALA A 189 6.97 7.55 -24.76
C ALA A 189 6.03 6.44 -24.26
N ILE A 190 5.98 5.29 -24.93
CA ILE A 190 5.09 4.19 -24.57
C ILE A 190 5.85 3.18 -23.71
N PHE A 191 5.25 2.87 -22.57
CA PHE A 191 5.69 1.84 -21.66
C PHE A 191 4.63 0.76 -21.55
N LYS A 192 5.04 -0.47 -21.28
CA LYS A 192 4.13 -1.57 -20.96
C LYS A 192 4.31 -1.93 -19.50
N LEU A 193 3.23 -1.76 -18.74
CA LEU A 193 3.15 -2.14 -17.32
C LEU A 193 2.53 -3.54 -17.24
N ASN A 194 3.28 -4.52 -16.74
CA ASN A 194 2.85 -5.91 -16.64
C ASN A 194 3.00 -6.46 -15.22
N GLY A 195 1.91 -6.94 -14.62
CA GLY A 195 1.91 -7.70 -13.37
C GLY A 195 0.70 -7.39 -12.51
N ASP A 196 0.42 -8.23 -11.51
CA ASP A 196 -0.64 -7.98 -10.54
C ASP A 196 -0.07 -7.25 -9.31
N THR A 197 0.56 -7.98 -8.39
CA THR A 197 1.13 -7.41 -7.15
C THR A 197 2.45 -6.67 -7.39
N LEU A 198 3.28 -7.21 -8.28
CA LEU A 198 4.55 -6.64 -8.72
C LEU A 198 4.48 -6.40 -10.22
N THR A 199 4.56 -5.14 -10.59
CA THR A 199 4.50 -4.62 -11.95
C THR A 199 5.91 -4.41 -12.48
N THR A 200 6.20 -4.96 -13.65
CA THR A 200 7.36 -4.57 -14.45
C THR A 200 6.99 -3.40 -15.35
N ILE A 201 7.96 -2.50 -15.61
CA ILE A 201 7.81 -1.40 -16.56
C ILE A 201 8.77 -1.66 -17.71
N GLU A 202 8.24 -1.94 -18.90
CA GLU A 202 9.00 -2.21 -20.13
C GLU A 202 8.92 -0.99 -21.06
N TYR A 203 10.05 -0.52 -21.58
CA TYR A 203 10.08 0.53 -22.59
C TYR A 203 9.88 -0.08 -23.99
N LEU A 204 8.72 0.14 -24.61
CA LEU A 204 8.33 -0.58 -25.82
C LEU A 204 9.19 -0.30 -27.05
N THR A 205 9.95 0.79 -27.06
CA THR A 205 10.83 1.09 -28.21
C THR A 205 12.01 0.12 -28.27
N THR A 206 12.53 -0.32 -27.12
CA THR A 206 13.69 -1.23 -27.05
C THR A 206 13.35 -2.61 -26.51
N GLY A 207 12.22 -2.76 -25.82
CA GLY A 207 11.87 -3.98 -25.08
C GLY A 207 12.65 -4.16 -23.78
N GLU A 208 13.35 -3.12 -23.33
CA GLU A 208 14.13 -3.16 -22.09
C GLU A 208 13.28 -2.73 -20.89
N PHE A 209 13.51 -3.40 -19.77
CA PHE A 209 12.88 -3.12 -18.50
C PHE A 209 13.57 -1.97 -17.78
N VAL A 210 12.74 -1.18 -17.10
CA VAL A 210 13.15 -0.03 -16.31
C VAL A 210 13.73 -0.50 -14.99
N THR A 211 15.01 -0.24 -14.80
CA THR A 211 15.80 -0.58 -13.62
C THR A 211 15.82 0.58 -12.63
N ALA A 212 15.38 0.31 -11.39
CA ALA A 212 15.55 1.18 -10.25
C ALA A 212 17.00 1.15 -9.75
N THR A 213 17.43 2.23 -9.08
CA THR A 213 18.79 2.34 -8.57
C THR A 213 18.82 2.17 -7.05
N MET A 214 19.95 1.71 -6.50
CA MET A 214 20.18 1.66 -5.05
C MET A 214 21.44 2.50 -4.76
N PRO A 215 21.36 3.56 -3.94
CA PRO A 215 20.30 3.87 -2.98
C PRO A 215 19.04 4.58 -3.51
N GLY A 216 18.96 4.90 -4.82
CA GLY A 216 17.79 5.54 -5.43
C GLY A 216 18.00 7.01 -5.78
N ASN A 217 19.24 7.50 -5.73
CA ASN A 217 19.59 8.90 -6.00
C ASN A 217 19.98 9.16 -7.46
N GLN A 218 19.90 8.14 -8.31
CA GLN A 218 20.18 8.24 -9.74
C GLN A 218 18.89 7.96 -10.54
N PRO A 219 18.76 8.56 -11.73
CA PRO A 219 17.60 8.29 -12.58
C PRO A 219 17.44 6.79 -12.86
N LEU A 220 16.18 6.34 -12.89
CA LEU A 220 15.81 5.03 -13.39
C LEU A 220 16.26 4.90 -14.85
N THR A 221 16.73 3.73 -15.23
CA THR A 221 17.23 3.47 -16.59
C THR A 221 16.51 2.31 -17.25
N ALA A 222 16.14 2.45 -18.52
CA ALA A 222 15.64 1.33 -19.33
C ALA A 222 16.82 0.62 -19.99
N THR A 223 17.30 -0.47 -19.37
CA THR A 223 18.52 -1.19 -19.83
C THR A 223 18.46 -2.70 -19.60
N ALA A 224 17.55 -3.19 -18.76
CA ALA A 224 17.50 -4.59 -18.42
C ALA A 224 16.79 -5.39 -19.50
N VAL A 225 17.35 -6.51 -19.94
CA VAL A 225 16.71 -7.42 -20.91
C VAL A 225 15.82 -8.48 -20.25
N THR A 226 16.00 -8.69 -18.94
CA THR A 226 15.22 -9.62 -18.12
C THR A 226 14.94 -8.93 -16.78
N PRO A 227 13.69 -8.90 -16.30
CA PRO A 227 13.36 -8.26 -15.04
C PRO A 227 13.78 -9.14 -13.85
N SER A 228 14.23 -8.49 -12.79
CA SER A 228 14.44 -9.04 -11.45
C SER A 228 13.95 -8.03 -10.42
N ALA A 229 14.36 -8.17 -9.16
CA ALA A 229 13.91 -7.33 -8.05
C ALA A 229 14.10 -5.80 -8.27
N TRP A 230 14.99 -5.39 -9.17
CA TRP A 230 15.25 -3.99 -9.49
C TRP A 230 14.33 -3.43 -10.59
N GLU A 231 13.63 -4.29 -11.31
CA GLU A 231 12.68 -3.95 -12.37
C GLU A 231 11.23 -4.15 -11.92
N GLU A 232 11.01 -4.45 -10.64
CA GLU A 232 9.70 -4.66 -10.04
C GLU A 232 9.23 -3.44 -9.27
N TYR A 233 7.94 -3.11 -9.42
CA TYR A 233 7.30 -1.94 -8.86
C TYR A 233 5.90 -2.27 -8.32
N SER A 234 5.42 -1.51 -7.35
CA SER A 234 4.00 -1.47 -6.98
C SER A 234 3.40 -0.15 -7.45
N VAL A 235 2.29 -0.23 -8.19
CA VAL A 235 1.58 0.95 -8.73
C VAL A 235 0.34 1.18 -7.90
N PHE A 236 0.23 2.30 -7.21
CA PHE A 236 -0.89 2.63 -6.32
C PHE A 236 -1.84 3.58 -7.03
N PHE A 237 -3.14 3.27 -7.08
CA PHE A 237 -4.13 4.26 -7.46
C PHE A 237 -4.12 5.39 -6.42
N LEU A 238 -4.57 6.58 -6.77
CA LEU A 238 -4.76 7.68 -5.81
C LEU A 238 -6.22 8.10 -5.88
N SER A 239 -6.51 9.02 -6.79
CA SER A 239 -7.85 9.49 -7.11
C SER A 239 -7.85 10.08 -8.52
N SER A 240 -9.01 10.13 -9.16
CA SER A 240 -9.19 10.78 -10.47
C SER A 240 -8.22 10.29 -11.57
N GLY A 241 -7.89 8.99 -11.59
CA GLY A 241 -6.97 8.42 -12.60
C GLY A 241 -5.49 8.76 -12.37
N ARG A 242 -5.12 9.16 -11.15
CA ARG A 242 -3.74 9.44 -10.75
C ARG A 242 -3.15 8.28 -9.98
N TYR A 243 -1.84 8.12 -10.08
CA TYR A 243 -1.10 6.99 -9.53
C TYR A 243 0.20 7.44 -8.86
N ALA A 244 0.63 6.66 -7.88
CA ALA A 244 2.00 6.68 -7.37
C ALA A 244 2.68 5.35 -7.69
N ILE A 245 4.00 5.35 -7.86
CA ILE A 245 4.75 4.13 -8.18
C ILE A 245 5.84 3.95 -7.14
N LYS A 246 6.01 2.75 -6.62
CA LYS A 246 7.02 2.38 -5.61
C LYS A 246 7.97 1.34 -6.18
N ALA A 247 9.27 1.55 -6.06
CA ALA A 247 10.26 0.55 -6.46
C ALA A 247 10.34 -0.56 -5.40
N ASN A 248 10.30 -1.82 -5.83
CA ASN A 248 10.45 -2.98 -4.95
C ASN A 248 11.86 -3.05 -4.34
N SER A 249 12.88 -2.68 -5.12
CA SER A 249 14.30 -2.79 -4.75
C SER A 249 14.71 -2.09 -3.46
N ASN A 250 14.10 -0.94 -3.13
CA ASN A 250 14.41 -0.18 -1.93
C ASN A 250 13.17 0.30 -1.16
N GLY A 251 11.97 -0.06 -1.62
CA GLY A 251 10.72 0.31 -0.99
C GLY A 251 10.41 1.82 -1.03
N LEU A 252 11.04 2.59 -1.92
CA LEU A 252 10.82 4.04 -2.05
C LEU A 252 9.93 4.36 -3.26
N TYR A 253 9.19 5.46 -3.15
CA TYR A 253 8.36 5.97 -4.22
C TYR A 253 9.19 6.68 -5.29
N LEU A 254 8.70 6.59 -6.53
CA LEU A 254 9.26 7.32 -7.65
C LEU A 254 9.01 8.82 -7.48
N GLN A 255 10.00 9.61 -7.86
CA GLN A 255 9.98 11.06 -7.79
C GLN A 255 10.61 11.63 -9.04
N THR A 256 9.93 12.57 -9.66
CA THR A 256 10.47 13.37 -10.75
C THR A 256 11.35 14.48 -10.18
N THR A 257 12.59 14.53 -10.64
CA THR A 257 13.58 15.56 -10.28
C THR A 257 14.10 16.24 -11.54
N SER A 258 14.96 17.24 -11.38
CA SER A 258 15.67 17.87 -12.49
C SER A 258 16.60 16.91 -13.24
N ALA A 259 17.01 15.79 -12.63
CA ALA A 259 17.87 14.78 -13.26
C ALA A 259 17.07 13.69 -14.00
N GLY A 260 15.76 13.63 -13.81
CA GLY A 260 14.90 12.54 -14.27
C GLY A 260 14.09 11.92 -13.14
N ILE A 261 13.49 10.76 -13.40
CA ILE A 261 12.72 10.00 -12.40
C ILE A 261 13.67 9.17 -11.56
N VAL A 262 13.61 9.31 -10.25
CA VAL A 262 14.44 8.59 -9.26
C VAL A 262 13.54 7.83 -8.27
N ASN A 263 14.06 6.82 -7.57
CA ASN A 263 13.33 6.08 -6.52
C ASN A 263 13.82 6.46 -5.11
N SER A 264 13.65 7.73 -4.72
CA SER A 264 14.14 8.26 -3.44
C SER A 264 13.05 8.82 -2.51
N ALA A 265 11.78 8.85 -2.92
CA ALA A 265 10.74 9.44 -2.09
C ALA A 265 10.29 8.47 -0.98
N PHE A 266 10.41 8.92 0.27
CA PHE A 266 10.03 8.13 1.43
C PHE A 266 8.52 7.95 1.61
N SER A 267 7.71 8.67 0.84
CA SER A 267 6.25 8.60 0.94
C SER A 267 5.53 8.82 -0.37
N GLN A 268 4.30 8.33 -0.45
CA GLN A 268 3.37 8.62 -1.54
C GLN A 268 3.10 10.13 -1.69
N ALA A 269 3.10 10.88 -0.58
CA ALA A 269 2.89 12.33 -0.58
C ALA A 269 4.13 13.14 -1.03
N SER A 270 5.34 12.62 -0.81
CA SER A 270 6.60 13.22 -1.26
C SER A 270 7.04 12.72 -2.64
N GLY A 271 6.45 11.62 -3.10
CA GLY A 271 6.66 11.07 -4.44
C GLY A 271 5.94 11.87 -5.50
N SER A 272 6.34 11.67 -6.75
CA SER A 272 5.63 12.25 -7.88
C SER A 272 4.33 11.52 -8.14
N VAL A 273 3.36 12.29 -8.62
CA VAL A 273 2.06 11.77 -9.05
C VAL A 273 2.07 11.64 -10.57
N TYR A 274 1.58 10.51 -11.07
CA TYR A 274 1.57 10.19 -12.48
C TYR A 274 0.15 9.92 -12.98
N ASN A 275 -0.15 10.30 -14.23
CA ASN A 275 -1.29 9.72 -14.94
C ASN A 275 -0.79 8.54 -15.78
N LEU A 276 -1.51 7.42 -15.75
CA LEU A 276 -1.28 6.30 -16.65
C LEU A 276 -2.34 6.34 -17.74
N VAL A 277 -1.91 6.72 -18.94
CA VAL A 277 -2.82 6.99 -20.06
C VAL A 277 -2.72 5.87 -21.07
N ASN A 278 -3.81 5.13 -21.28
CA ASN A 278 -3.84 4.00 -22.21
C ASN A 278 -3.39 4.42 -23.63
N ALA A 279 -2.39 3.72 -24.17
CA ALA A 279 -1.84 3.94 -25.51
C ALA A 279 -2.61 3.24 -26.63
N ASN A 280 -3.49 2.29 -26.28
CA ASN A 280 -4.28 1.47 -27.21
C ASN A 280 -5.77 1.45 -26.82
N PRO A 281 -6.53 2.54 -27.05
CA PRO A 281 -7.92 2.66 -26.60
C PRO A 281 -8.94 1.72 -27.28
N GLY A 282 -8.51 0.91 -28.26
CA GLY A 282 -9.39 0.12 -29.15
C GLY A 282 -9.44 -1.40 -28.92
N ARG A 283 -8.70 -1.95 -27.95
CA ARG A 283 -8.75 -3.40 -27.62
C ARG A 283 -9.15 -3.58 -26.16
N ARG A 284 -10.43 -3.91 -25.96
CA ARG A 284 -10.96 -4.50 -24.74
C ARG A 284 -11.12 -6.00 -24.96
#